data_AF-A0A7G9RPW2-F1
#
_entry.id   AF-A0A7G9RPW2-F1
#
_cell.length_a   1.000
_cell.length_b   1.000
_cell.length_c   1.000
_cell.angle_alpha   90.00
_cell.angle_beta   90.00
_cell.angle_gamma   90.00
#
_symmetry.space_group_name_H-M   'P 1'
#
loop_
_entity.id
_entity.type
_entity.pdbx_description
1 polymer ?
#
loop_
_entity_poly.entity_id
_entity_poly.type
_entity_poly.pdbx_seq_one_letter_code
_entity_poly.pdbx_strand_id
1 'polypeptide(L)'
;MMRFTSRVTSTLRTVPAILLLCAAGTTFAQGAGDKCPANGPVDRQACLREMAAAKQAARSGALTTADDATLQRNALARCGVFKTPDDRRACEERVRGTPAAGSVEGGGLLLRAETTVTPN
;
A
#
# COMPACT_ATOMS: atom_id res chain seq x y z
N MET A 1 -12.70 -58.55 51.70
CA MET A 1 -13.69 -58.79 50.62
C MET A 1 -14.70 -57.64 50.68
N MET A 2 -14.59 -56.63 49.80
CA MET A 2 -15.63 -55.61 49.63
C MET A 2 -15.41 -54.93 48.27
N ARG A 3 -16.47 -54.97 47.45
CA ARG A 3 -16.53 -54.48 46.08
C ARG A 3 -16.81 -52.98 46.09
N PHE A 4 -16.07 -52.18 45.33
CA PHE A 4 -16.44 -50.80 45.01
C PHE A 4 -16.72 -50.66 43.52
N THR A 5 -18.01 -50.48 43.22
CA THR A 5 -18.53 -50.16 41.91
C THR A 5 -18.56 -48.65 41.69
N SER A 6 -17.93 -48.20 40.60
CA SER A 6 -18.33 -47.15 39.65
C SER A 6 -18.89 -45.81 40.15
N ARG A 7 -18.32 -44.70 39.64
CA ARG A 7 -19.05 -43.75 38.76
C ARG A 7 -18.10 -42.74 38.13
N VAL A 8 -18.07 -42.77 36.80
CA VAL A 8 -17.54 -41.74 35.91
C VAL A 8 -18.52 -40.57 35.89
N THR A 9 -18.05 -39.36 36.14
CA THR A 9 -18.81 -38.14 35.82
C THR A 9 -17.89 -37.10 35.21
N SER A 10 -18.14 -36.87 33.92
CA SER A 10 -17.60 -35.82 33.06
C SER A 10 -18.11 -34.45 33.52
N THR A 11 -17.19 -33.52 33.80
CA THR A 11 -17.52 -32.08 33.88
C THR A 11 -16.71 -31.32 32.84
N LEU A 12 -17.37 -31.10 31.71
CA LEU A 12 -17.00 -30.18 30.65
C LEU A 12 -17.11 -28.72 31.15
N ARG A 13 -16.13 -27.91 30.71
CA ARG A 13 -16.26 -26.51 30.30
C ARG A 13 -16.71 -25.46 31.33
N THR A 14 -15.73 -24.70 31.84
CA THR A 14 -15.80 -23.23 31.94
C THR A 14 -14.37 -22.66 31.94
N VAL A 15 -13.87 -22.20 30.79
CA VAL A 15 -12.66 -21.34 30.70
C VAL A 15 -13.15 -19.95 30.28
N PRO A 16 -12.75 -18.88 30.98
CA PRO A 16 -13.44 -17.60 30.98
C PRO A 16 -13.25 -16.82 29.67
N ALA A 17 -14.28 -16.04 29.35
CA ALA A 17 -14.34 -15.08 28.26
C ALA A 17 -13.38 -13.90 28.49
N ILE A 18 -12.10 -14.04 28.16
CA ILE A 18 -11.16 -12.92 28.02
C ILE A 18 -10.24 -13.21 26.83
N LEU A 19 -10.73 -12.92 25.62
CA LEU A 19 -9.91 -12.80 24.41
C LEU A 19 -10.76 -12.10 23.32
N LEU A 20 -10.99 -10.80 23.51
CA LEU A 20 -11.49 -9.95 22.43
C LEU A 20 -10.79 -8.59 22.47
N LEU A 21 -9.47 -8.61 22.38
CA LEU A 21 -8.66 -7.41 22.14
C LEU A 21 -7.53 -7.79 21.18
N CYS A 22 -7.71 -7.48 19.89
CA CYS A 22 -6.66 -7.06 18.94
C CYS A 22 -7.21 -6.99 17.49
N ALA A 23 -6.67 -6.03 16.75
CA ALA A 23 -6.76 -5.82 15.29
C ALA A 23 -7.95 -4.99 14.72
N ALA A 24 -8.10 -3.75 15.18
CA ALA A 24 -8.47 -2.66 14.26
C ALA A 24 -7.20 -1.93 13.79
N GLY A 25 -6.28 -2.68 13.18
CA GLY A 25 -5.03 -2.15 12.60
C GLY A 25 -5.24 -1.81 11.12
N THR A 26 -5.19 -0.52 10.81
CA THR A 26 -4.86 0.08 9.49
C THR A 26 -5.51 -0.52 8.25
N THR A 27 -6.75 -0.13 7.93
CA THR A 27 -7.24 -0.19 6.56
C THR A 27 -6.74 1.04 5.78
N PHE A 28 -5.54 1.00 5.21
CA PHE A 28 -5.23 1.85 4.05
C PHE A 28 -5.59 1.09 2.78
N ALA A 29 -6.88 0.79 2.62
CA ALA A 29 -7.43 0.49 1.30
C ALA A 29 -7.95 1.82 0.73
N GLN A 30 -7.04 2.66 0.22
CA GLN A 30 -7.45 3.73 -0.67
C GLN A 30 -7.89 3.09 -1.99
N GLY A 31 -9.15 2.66 -2.06
CA GLY A 31 -9.80 2.32 -3.32
C GLY A 31 -9.72 3.55 -4.22
N ALA A 32 -8.87 3.49 -5.24
CA ALA A 32 -8.72 4.54 -6.22
C ALA A 32 -10.06 4.74 -6.96
N GLY A 33 -10.61 5.96 -6.82
CA GLY A 33 -11.59 6.63 -7.69
C GLY A 33 -12.49 5.76 -8.57
N ASP A 34 -13.57 5.23 -8.01
CA ASP A 34 -14.57 4.43 -8.73
C ASP A 34 -15.59 5.26 -9.55
N LYS A 35 -15.25 6.49 -9.97
CA LYS A 35 -16.21 7.39 -10.63
C LYS A 35 -15.60 8.08 -11.83
N CYS A 36 -16.17 7.80 -13.00
CA CYS A 36 -15.98 8.66 -14.16
C CYS A 36 -16.54 10.04 -13.88
N PRO A 37 -15.76 11.12 -14.14
CA PRO A 37 -16.25 12.47 -13.94
C PRO A 37 -17.50 12.72 -14.80
N ALA A 38 -18.46 13.48 -14.25
CA ALA A 38 -19.66 13.87 -14.99
C ALA A 38 -19.36 15.00 -16.00
N ASN A 39 -18.40 15.88 -15.64
CA ASN A 39 -17.98 17.04 -16.41
C ASN A 39 -16.46 17.13 -16.43
N GLY A 40 -15.89 17.75 -17.47
CA GLY A 40 -14.45 17.99 -17.59
C GLY A 40 -13.89 17.52 -18.93
N PRO A 41 -12.56 17.61 -19.12
CA PRO A 41 -11.91 17.28 -20.39
C PRO A 41 -11.84 15.78 -20.70
N VAL A 42 -12.24 14.91 -19.77
CA VAL A 42 -12.21 13.45 -19.92
C VAL A 42 -13.51 12.97 -20.56
N ASP A 43 -13.42 12.20 -21.65
CA ASP A 43 -14.58 11.54 -22.24
C ASP A 43 -15.17 10.51 -21.26
N ARG A 44 -16.38 10.79 -20.80
CA ARG A 44 -17.12 9.95 -19.85
C ARG A 44 -17.36 8.55 -20.42
N GLN A 45 -17.65 8.43 -21.71
CA GLN A 45 -17.97 7.12 -22.30
C GLN A 45 -16.70 6.27 -22.41
N ALA A 46 -15.57 6.84 -22.84
CA ALA A 46 -14.27 6.17 -22.79
C ALA A 46 -13.93 5.72 -21.36
N CYS A 47 -14.04 6.63 -20.37
CA CYS A 47 -13.77 6.27 -18.99
C CYS A 47 -14.59 5.05 -18.51
N LEU A 48 -15.90 5.03 -18.79
CA LEU A 48 -16.76 3.92 -18.36
C LEU A 48 -16.37 2.59 -19.04
N ARG A 49 -15.95 2.64 -20.31
CA ARG A 49 -15.43 1.47 -21.03
C ARG A 49 -14.14 0.96 -20.40
N GLU A 50 -13.17 1.83 -20.15
CA GLU A 50 -11.87 1.46 -19.55
C GLU A 50 -12.05 0.92 -18.13
N MET A 51 -12.95 1.51 -17.33
CA MET A 51 -13.29 1.00 -16.00
C MET A 51 -13.90 -0.41 -16.06
N ALA A 52 -14.83 -0.64 -16.98
CA ALA A 52 -15.45 -1.96 -17.16
C ALA A 52 -14.41 -3.00 -17.62
N ALA A 53 -13.52 -2.62 -18.54
CA ALA A 53 -12.42 -3.45 -19.01
C ALA A 53 -11.45 -3.81 -17.87
N ALA A 54 -11.05 -2.83 -17.05
CA ALA A 54 -10.20 -3.06 -15.88
C ALA A 54 -10.86 -3.99 -14.85
N LYS A 55 -12.15 -3.80 -14.56
CA LYS A 55 -12.92 -4.69 -13.66
C LYS A 55 -13.01 -6.11 -14.23
N GLN A 56 -13.17 -6.26 -15.53
CA GLN A 56 -13.18 -7.58 -16.17
C GLN A 56 -11.81 -8.26 -16.09
N ALA A 57 -10.73 -7.53 -16.39
CA ALA A 57 -9.36 -8.05 -16.29
C ALA A 57 -9.01 -8.47 -14.86
N ALA A 58 -9.47 -7.72 -13.85
CA ALA A 58 -9.33 -8.10 -12.45
C ALA A 58 -10.05 -9.42 -12.14
N ARG A 59 -11.31 -9.56 -12.57
CA ARG A 59 -12.10 -10.78 -12.37
C ARG A 59 -11.52 -12.00 -13.09
N SER A 60 -10.93 -11.80 -14.27
CA SER A 60 -10.34 -12.89 -15.06
C SER A 60 -8.90 -13.20 -14.66
N GLY A 61 -8.32 -12.51 -13.68
CA GLY A 61 -6.91 -12.68 -13.29
C GLY A 61 -5.91 -12.23 -14.36
N ALA A 62 -6.33 -11.37 -15.29
CA ALA A 62 -5.49 -10.87 -16.37
C ALA A 62 -4.65 -9.65 -15.99
N LEU A 63 -4.81 -9.12 -14.77
CA LEU A 63 -3.95 -8.05 -14.26
C LEU A 63 -2.54 -8.60 -14.00
N THR A 64 -1.57 -8.08 -14.73
CA THR A 64 -0.16 -8.38 -14.55
C THR A 64 0.56 -7.16 -14.01
N THR A 65 1.62 -7.39 -13.25
CA THR A 65 2.55 -6.35 -12.81
C THR A 65 3.92 -6.72 -13.35
N ALA A 66 4.66 -5.74 -13.85
CA ALA A 66 6.03 -5.98 -14.29
C ALA A 66 6.93 -6.34 -13.10
N ASP A 67 8.07 -6.99 -13.36
CA ASP A 67 9.06 -7.26 -12.33
C ASP A 67 9.61 -5.96 -11.70
N ASP A 68 10.12 -6.05 -10.47
CA ASP A 68 10.62 -4.91 -9.70
C ASP A 68 11.71 -4.13 -10.45
N ALA A 69 12.58 -4.81 -11.20
CA ALA A 69 13.62 -4.12 -11.96
C ALA A 69 13.02 -3.29 -13.10
N THR A 70 11.99 -3.80 -13.78
CA THR A 70 11.23 -3.06 -14.78
C THR A 70 10.48 -1.88 -14.17
N LEU A 71 9.83 -2.07 -13.02
CA LEU A 71 9.18 -0.99 -12.29
C LEU A 71 10.17 0.11 -11.87
N GLN A 72 11.35 -0.28 -11.38
CA GLN A 72 12.40 0.67 -11.00
C GLN A 72 12.95 1.46 -12.18
N ARG A 73 13.19 0.81 -13.33
CA ARG A 73 13.60 1.50 -14.57
C ARG A 73 12.54 2.51 -15.02
N ASN A 74 11.27 2.12 -15.00
CA ASN A 74 10.16 3.01 -15.35
C ASN A 74 10.06 4.19 -14.40
N ALA A 75 10.26 3.97 -13.09
CA ALA A 75 10.25 5.04 -12.10
C ALA A 75 11.36 6.06 -12.36
N LEU A 76 12.59 5.60 -12.64
CA LEU A 76 13.72 6.49 -12.97
C LEU A 76 13.53 7.22 -14.30
N ALA A 77 12.93 6.58 -15.30
CA ALA A 77 12.66 7.20 -16.60
C ALA A 77 11.78 8.47 -16.46
N ARG A 78 10.90 8.53 -15.46
CA ARG A 78 10.05 9.71 -15.19
C ARG A 78 10.86 10.96 -14.82
N CYS A 79 12.08 10.80 -14.30
CA CYS A 79 12.95 11.93 -13.97
C CYS A 79 13.54 12.63 -15.20
N GLY A 80 13.39 12.07 -16.41
CA GLY A 80 13.87 12.69 -17.65
C GLY A 80 13.16 14.00 -18.06
N VAL A 81 12.04 14.34 -17.40
CA VAL A 81 11.34 15.62 -17.64
C VAL A 81 12.16 16.83 -17.17
N PHE A 82 12.97 16.65 -16.12
CA PHE A 82 13.75 17.72 -15.52
C PHE A 82 14.94 18.12 -16.40
N LYS A 83 15.07 19.42 -16.63
CA LYS A 83 16.09 19.98 -17.55
C LYS A 83 17.38 20.36 -16.84
N THR A 84 17.29 20.77 -15.57
CA THR A 84 18.48 21.07 -14.77
C THR A 84 19.06 19.76 -14.19
N PRO A 85 20.40 19.67 -14.06
CA PRO A 85 21.03 18.51 -13.41
C PRO A 85 20.57 18.33 -11.97
N ASP A 86 20.33 19.43 -11.24
CA ASP A 86 19.94 19.40 -9.82
C ASP A 86 18.52 18.88 -9.63
N ASP A 87 17.54 19.32 -10.43
CA ASP A 87 16.16 18.83 -10.33
C ASP A 87 16.06 17.35 -10.72
N ARG A 88 16.83 16.93 -11.73
CA ARG A 88 16.88 15.53 -12.16
C ARG A 88 17.46 14.65 -11.04
N ARG A 89 18.59 15.08 -10.45
CA ARG A 89 19.24 14.37 -9.33
C ARG A 89 18.29 14.24 -8.13
N ALA A 90 17.63 15.33 -7.74
CA ALA A 90 16.65 15.32 -6.66
C ALA A 90 15.46 14.37 -6.93
N CYS A 91 15.00 14.27 -8.17
CA CYS A 91 13.98 13.28 -8.55
C CYS A 91 14.49 11.84 -8.39
N GLU A 92 15.67 11.54 -8.91
CA GLU A 92 16.24 10.20 -8.84
C GLU A 92 16.48 9.75 -7.41
N GLU A 93 16.93 10.64 -6.52
CA GLU A 93 17.11 10.37 -5.09
C GLU A 93 15.79 10.00 -4.41
N ARG A 94 14.69 10.71 -4.73
CA ARG A 94 13.35 10.35 -4.24
C ARG A 94 12.88 8.99 -4.77
N VAL A 95 13.15 8.68 -6.04
CA VAL A 95 12.74 7.42 -6.67
C VAL A 95 13.52 6.22 -6.12
N ARG A 96 14.84 6.37 -5.91
CA ARG A 96 15.68 5.32 -5.33
C ARG A 96 15.39 5.08 -3.85
N GLY A 97 14.61 5.97 -3.23
CA GLY A 97 14.11 5.77 -1.89
C GLY A 97 15.25 5.71 -0.89
N THR A 98 16.26 6.58 -1.01
CA THR A 98 17.16 6.81 0.12
C THR A 98 16.25 7.22 1.27
N PRO A 99 16.07 6.40 2.33
CA PRO A 99 15.43 6.88 3.53
C PRO A 99 16.34 8.00 3.97
N ALA A 100 15.89 9.25 3.89
CA ALA A 100 16.66 10.30 4.53
C ALA A 100 16.73 9.90 5.99
N ALA A 101 17.94 9.56 6.46
CA ALA A 101 18.20 9.21 7.84
C ALA A 101 17.77 10.42 8.66
N GLY A 102 16.59 10.33 9.26
CA GLY A 102 16.03 11.40 10.07
C GLY A 102 16.62 11.31 11.47
N SER A 103 17.32 12.36 11.88
CA SER A 103 17.75 12.59 13.26
C SER A 103 16.63 13.22 14.10
N VAL A 104 15.37 12.81 13.89
CA VAL A 104 14.28 13.17 14.81
C VAL A 104 14.20 12.11 15.89
N GLU A 105 14.23 12.53 17.15
CA GLU A 105 14.25 11.68 18.34
C GLU A 105 13.12 10.62 18.37
N GLY A 106 12.05 10.80 17.58
CA GLY A 106 10.86 9.93 17.54
C GLY A 106 10.71 8.97 16.34
N GLY A 107 11.68 8.83 15.42
CA GLY A 107 11.66 7.77 14.38
C GLY A 107 10.60 7.89 13.28
N GLY A 108 10.55 9.02 12.56
CA GLY A 108 9.60 9.26 11.47
C GLY A 108 10.16 9.12 10.05
N LEU A 109 9.29 8.85 9.07
CA LEU A 109 9.61 8.87 7.64
C LEU A 109 9.68 10.32 7.13
N LEU A 110 10.82 10.73 6.57
CA LEU A 110 10.97 12.05 5.97
C LEU A 110 10.33 12.10 4.57
N LEU A 111 9.31 12.96 4.44
CA LEU A 111 8.55 13.17 3.19
C LEU A 111 9.08 14.37 2.36
N ARG A 112 10.01 15.14 2.91
CA ARG A 112 10.58 16.35 2.28
C ARG A 112 12.08 16.42 2.53
N ALA A 113 12.83 16.77 1.49
CA ALA A 113 14.24 17.17 1.56
C ALA A 113 14.37 18.58 0.97
N GLU A 114 15.12 19.45 1.65
CA GLU A 114 15.44 20.80 1.19
C GLU A 114 16.94 20.86 0.91
N THR A 115 17.32 21.35 -0.26
CA THR A 115 18.72 21.50 -0.68
C THR A 115 18.95 22.92 -1.14
N THR A 116 19.99 23.58 -0.63
CA THR A 116 20.40 24.90 -1.11
C THR A 116 21.00 24.76 -2.51
N VAL A 117 20.42 25.46 -3.48
CA VAL A 117 20.93 25.52 -4.84
C VAL A 117 21.63 26.86 -5.03
N THR A 118 22.90 26.86 -5.42
CA THR A 118 23.60 28.10 -5.76
C THR A 118 23.06 28.62 -7.10
N PRO A 119 22.59 29.87 -7.19
CA PRO A 119 22.13 30.43 -8.46
C PRO A 119 23.29 30.49 -9.46
N ASN A 120 23.03 30.10 -10.71
CA ASN A 120 23.95 30.31 -11.84
C ASN A 120 23.82 31.73 -12.40
#